data_AF-Q05JJ7-F1
#
_entry.id   AF-Q05JJ7-F1
#
_cell.length_a   1.000
_cell.length_b   1.000
_cell.length_c   1.000
_cell.angle_alpha   90.00
_cell.angle_beta   90.00
_cell.angle_gamma   90.00
#
_symmetry.space_group_name_H-M   'P 1'
#
loop_
_entity.id
_entity.type
_entity.pdbx_description
1 polymer ?
#
loop_
_entity_poly.entity_id
_entity_poly.type
_entity_poly.pdbx_seq_one_letter_code
_entity_poly.pdbx_strand_id
1 'polypeptide(L)'
;SKNLWVDTPLNPEAELASSVAVFDINNLDKGYVTIPIGEMSGITEGVRRVVQGEYNKEGTEIWFSVWNGKTQESAIVVIDDATRKLKAVIKDKRLVTP
;
A
#
# COMPACT_ATOMS: atom_id res chain seq x y z
N SER A 1 -16.18 0.59 2.62
CA SER A 1 -15.17 -0.08 3.45
C SER A 1 -15.53 -0.03 4.93
N LYS A 2 -15.08 -1.03 5.71
CA LYS A 2 -15.05 -1.02 7.19
C LYS A 2 -13.62 -0.81 7.72
N ASN A 3 -12.69 -0.47 6.85
CA ASN A 3 -11.29 -0.30 7.14
C ASN A 3 -10.93 1.19 7.19
N LEU A 4 -10.08 1.57 8.12
CA LEU A 4 -9.33 2.81 8.07
C LEU A 4 -7.87 2.45 7.78
N TRP A 5 -7.39 2.88 6.61
CA TRP A 5 -6.03 2.62 6.12
C TRP A 5 -5.14 3.82 6.43
N VAL A 6 -3.96 3.57 6.97
CA VAL A 6 -2.98 4.61 7.35
C VAL A 6 -1.61 4.19 6.84
N ASP A 7 -1.03 4.99 5.95
CA ASP A 7 0.34 4.84 5.50
C ASP A 7 1.33 5.58 6.42
N THR A 8 2.62 5.29 6.27
CA THR A 8 3.68 6.04 6.96
C THR A 8 4.84 6.40 6.02
N PRO A 9 4.58 7.05 4.87
CA PRO A 9 5.52 7.15 3.76
C PRO A 9 6.87 7.77 4.13
N LEU A 10 6.89 8.69 5.10
CA LEU A 10 8.10 9.42 5.52
C LEU A 10 8.76 8.84 6.78
N ASN A 11 8.33 7.66 7.25
CA ASN A 11 8.99 6.98 8.35
C ASN A 11 10.47 6.69 7.99
N PRO A 12 11.43 6.88 8.92
CA PRO A 12 12.83 6.52 8.69
C PRO A 12 13.04 5.01 8.60
N GLU A 13 12.20 4.19 9.25
CA GLU A 13 12.27 2.73 9.19
C GLU A 13 11.65 2.23 7.88
N ALA A 14 12.45 1.54 7.07
CA ALA A 14 12.02 1.10 5.73
C ALA A 14 10.84 0.13 5.77
N GLU A 15 10.76 -0.75 6.77
CA GLU A 15 9.63 -1.68 6.96
C GLU A 15 8.32 -0.92 7.23
N LEU A 16 8.36 0.11 8.07
CA LEU A 16 7.19 0.94 8.36
C LEU A 16 6.80 1.78 7.13
N ALA A 17 7.78 2.42 6.49
CA ALA A 17 7.56 3.24 5.31
C ALA A 17 7.04 2.45 4.10
N SER A 18 7.24 1.13 4.07
CA SER A 18 6.79 0.22 3.00
C SER A 18 5.56 -0.61 3.37
N SER A 19 4.86 -0.26 4.45
CA SER A 19 3.65 -0.95 4.92
C SER A 19 2.51 0.03 5.21
N VAL A 20 1.30 -0.52 5.42
CA VAL A 20 0.13 0.25 5.85
C VAL A 20 -0.53 -0.40 7.06
N ALA A 21 -0.97 0.42 8.00
CA ALA A 21 -1.78 0.00 9.13
C ALA A 21 -3.27 0.03 8.76
N VAL A 22 -4.03 -0.96 9.23
CA VAL A 22 -5.47 -1.11 8.93
C VAL A 22 -6.25 -1.33 10.21
N PHE A 23 -7.12 -0.38 10.53
CA PHE A 23 -8.04 -0.46 11.66
C PHE A 23 -9.43 -0.93 11.20
N ASP A 24 -10.14 -1.65 12.06
CA ASP A 24 -11.58 -1.92 11.88
C ASP A 24 -12.38 -0.80 12.51
N ILE A 25 -13.11 -0.02 11.71
CA ILE A 25 -13.88 1.13 12.21
C ILE A 25 -15.07 0.73 13.09
N ASN A 26 -15.45 -0.56 13.09
CA ASN A 26 -16.50 -1.06 13.99
C ASN A 26 -15.93 -1.53 15.34
N ASN A 27 -14.60 -1.62 15.47
CA ASN A 27 -13.92 -2.03 16.70
C ASN A 27 -12.49 -1.46 16.77
N LEU A 28 -12.39 -0.17 17.09
CA LEU A 28 -11.11 0.53 17.18
C LEU A 28 -10.23 0.01 18.32
N ASP A 29 -10.82 -0.55 19.39
CA ASP A 29 -10.10 -1.10 20.55
C ASP A 29 -9.30 -2.37 20.21
N LYS A 30 -9.62 -3.03 19.08
CA LYS A 30 -8.86 -4.19 18.58
C LYS A 30 -7.44 -3.83 18.14
N GLY A 31 -7.17 -2.54 17.88
CA GLY A 31 -5.93 -2.07 17.29
C GLY A 31 -5.86 -2.29 15.77
N TYR A 32 -4.69 -2.07 15.19
CA TYR A 32 -4.45 -2.24 13.76
C TYR A 32 -3.78 -3.57 13.43
N VAL A 33 -3.88 -3.95 12.16
CA VAL A 33 -3.01 -4.94 11.54
C VAL A 33 -2.14 -4.27 10.49
N THR A 34 -0.94 -4.79 10.27
CA THR A 34 -0.01 -4.29 9.26
C THR A 34 -0.15 -5.10 7.97
N ILE A 35 -0.20 -4.42 6.83
CA ILE A 35 -0.18 -5.03 5.50
C ILE A 35 1.11 -4.62 4.78
N PRO A 36 1.99 -5.57 4.38
CA PRO A 36 3.29 -5.28 3.79
C PRO A 36 3.19 -4.97 2.30
N ILE A 37 2.60 -3.82 1.96
CA ILE A 37 2.31 -3.42 0.57
C ILE A 37 3.58 -3.38 -0.31
N GLY A 38 4.68 -2.84 0.20
CA GLY A 38 5.96 -2.78 -0.51
C GLY A 38 6.50 -4.17 -0.84
N GLU A 39 6.34 -5.15 0.05
CA GLU A 39 6.71 -6.55 -0.22
C GLU A 39 5.77 -7.20 -1.24
N MET A 40 4.46 -6.95 -1.12
CA MET A 40 3.44 -7.47 -2.05
C MET A 40 3.66 -7.00 -3.50
N SER A 41 4.36 -5.89 -3.70
CA SER A 41 4.76 -5.41 -5.04
C SER A 41 5.77 -6.33 -5.74
N GLY A 42 6.47 -7.18 -4.99
CA GLY A 42 7.58 -8.00 -5.48
C GLY A 42 8.84 -7.20 -5.87
N ILE A 43 8.92 -5.90 -5.54
CA ILE A 43 10.12 -5.08 -5.72
C ILE A 43 11.03 -5.28 -4.51
N THR A 44 12.29 -5.63 -4.75
CA THR A 44 13.30 -5.86 -3.69
C THR A 44 14.26 -4.70 -3.50
N GLU A 45 14.38 -3.82 -4.49
CA GLU A 45 15.30 -2.68 -4.46
C GLU A 45 14.63 -1.37 -4.02
N GLY A 46 15.41 -0.51 -3.37
CA GLY A 46 14.97 0.81 -2.93
C GLY A 46 14.18 0.81 -1.63
N VAL A 47 13.79 2.01 -1.20
CA VAL A 47 13.05 2.22 0.06
C VAL A 47 11.59 1.78 -0.08
N ARG A 48 11.03 1.81 -1.29
CA ARG A 48 9.67 1.33 -1.60
C ARG A 48 8.62 1.99 -0.71
N ARG A 49 8.65 3.32 -0.64
CA ARG A 49 7.74 4.08 0.23
C ARG A 49 6.32 3.89 -0.26
N VAL A 50 5.44 3.44 0.62
CA VAL A 50 4.03 3.27 0.31
C VAL A 50 3.29 4.55 0.65
N VAL A 51 2.58 5.10 -0.32
CA VAL A 51 1.91 6.39 -0.19
C VAL A 51 0.54 6.36 -0.85
N GLN A 52 -0.41 7.00 -0.17
CA GLN A 52 -1.79 7.27 -0.56
C GLN A 52 -2.59 6.01 -0.92
N GLY A 53 -3.53 5.65 -0.06
CA GLY A 53 -4.60 4.72 -0.41
C GLY A 53 -5.74 5.44 -1.13
N GLU A 54 -6.09 5.01 -2.34
CA GLU A 54 -7.22 5.53 -3.12
C GLU A 54 -8.19 4.40 -3.49
N TYR A 55 -9.49 4.64 -3.32
CA TYR A 55 -10.51 3.65 -3.62
C TYR A 55 -10.95 3.67 -5.09
N ASN A 56 -11.34 2.49 -5.60
CA ASN A 56 -12.12 2.44 -6.83
C ASN A 56 -13.55 2.98 -6.62
N LYS A 57 -14.29 3.18 -7.71
CA LYS A 57 -15.66 3.73 -7.69
C LYS A 57 -16.61 2.95 -6.78
N GLU A 58 -16.48 1.63 -6.78
CA GLU A 58 -17.33 0.71 -6.01
C GLU A 58 -16.92 0.62 -4.54
N GLY A 59 -15.76 1.15 -4.15
CA GLY A 59 -15.22 1.06 -2.80
C GLY A 59 -14.84 -0.36 -2.36
N THR A 60 -14.55 -1.25 -3.32
CA THR A 60 -14.21 -2.67 -3.11
C THR A 60 -12.72 -2.95 -3.22
N GLU A 61 -11.97 -2.01 -3.79
CA GLU A 61 -10.52 -2.08 -3.96
C GLU A 61 -9.89 -0.79 -3.44
N ILE A 62 -8.73 -0.92 -2.80
CA ILE A 62 -7.88 0.22 -2.44
C ILE A 62 -6.51 0.06 -3.09
N TRP A 63 -6.01 1.15 -3.64
CA TRP A 63 -4.83 1.22 -4.50
C TRP A 63 -3.77 2.03 -3.78
N PHE A 64 -2.54 1.53 -3.75
CA PHE A 64 -1.41 2.20 -3.11
C PHE A 64 -0.24 2.34 -4.08
N SER A 65 0.37 3.53 -4.13
CA SER A 65 1.62 3.73 -4.84
C SER A 65 2.77 3.17 -4.01
N VAL A 66 3.58 2.30 -4.64
CA VAL A 66 4.90 1.90 -4.15
C VAL A 66 5.92 2.80 -4.84
N TRP A 67 6.22 3.91 -4.16
CA TRP A 67 7.00 5.03 -4.65
C TRP A 67 8.50 4.81 -4.40
N ASN A 68 9.23 4.67 -5.50
CA ASN A 68 10.68 4.53 -5.54
C ASN A 68 11.30 5.68 -6.36
N GLY A 69 12.63 5.79 -6.39
CA GLY A 69 13.33 6.83 -7.15
C GLY A 69 13.12 6.72 -8.67
N LYS A 70 13.39 7.81 -9.41
CA LYS A 70 13.21 7.91 -10.88
C LYS A 70 13.88 6.79 -11.69
N THR A 71 15.01 6.27 -11.21
CA THR A 71 15.79 5.21 -11.89
C THR A 71 15.53 3.82 -11.31
N GLN A 72 14.58 3.68 -10.38
CA GLN A 72 14.23 2.44 -9.70
C GLN A 72 12.81 2.00 -10.10
N GLU A 73 12.55 0.70 -10.03
CA GLU A 73 11.22 0.16 -10.30
C GLU A 73 10.21 0.66 -9.25
N SER A 74 9.03 1.06 -9.70
CA SER A 74 7.87 1.43 -8.89
C SER A 74 6.66 0.56 -9.26
N ALA A 75 5.61 0.58 -8.46
CA ALA A 75 4.38 -0.17 -8.74
C ALA A 75 3.15 0.53 -8.15
N ILE A 76 1.97 0.13 -8.62
CA ILE A 76 0.72 0.32 -7.87
C ILE A 76 0.24 -1.05 -7.39
N VAL A 77 -0.02 -1.17 -6.10
CA VAL A 77 -0.54 -2.40 -5.49
C VAL A 77 -2.02 -2.21 -5.22
N VAL A 78 -2.83 -3.14 -5.72
CA VAL A 78 -4.29 -3.16 -5.52
C VAL A 78 -4.63 -4.22 -4.49
N ILE A 79 -5.33 -3.81 -3.44
CA ILE A 79 -5.79 -4.66 -2.35
C ILE A 79 -7.31 -4.81 -2.44
N ASP A 80 -7.78 -6.04 -2.27
CA ASP A 80 -9.20 -6.31 -2.05
C ASP A 80 -9.59 -5.83 -0.64
N ASP A 81 -10.46 -4.83 -0.54
CA ASP A 81 -10.78 -4.15 0.72
C ASP A 81 -11.48 -5.09 1.72
N ALA A 82 -12.32 -6.00 1.22
CA ALA A 82 -13.07 -6.92 2.08
C ALA A 82 -12.17 -7.95 2.77
N THR A 83 -11.18 -8.48 2.04
CA THR A 83 -10.30 -9.54 2.53
C THR A 83 -8.94 -9.05 3.01
N ARG A 84 -8.57 -7.81 2.68
CA ARG A 84 -7.24 -7.20 2.90
C ARG A 84 -6.11 -7.99 2.24
N LYS A 85 -6.40 -8.66 1.12
CA LYS A 85 -5.45 -9.48 0.36
C LYS A 85 -5.04 -8.81 -0.94
N LEU A 86 -3.84 -9.15 -1.40
CA LEU A 86 -3.34 -8.74 -2.71
C LEU A 86 -4.32 -9.16 -3.81
N LYS A 87 -4.74 -8.20 -4.63
CA LYS A 87 -5.60 -8.42 -5.78
C LYS A 87 -4.83 -8.32 -7.09
N ALA A 88 -3.98 -7.30 -7.22
CA ALA A 88 -3.15 -7.10 -8.40
C ALA A 88 -1.91 -6.25 -8.07
N VAL A 89 -0.90 -6.35 -8.93
CA VAL A 89 0.26 -5.45 -8.95
C VAL A 89 0.38 -4.89 -10.37
N ILE A 90 0.33 -3.57 -10.50
CA ILE A 90 0.49 -2.86 -11.76
C ILE A 90 1.94 -2.39 -11.85
N LYS A 91 2.65 -2.92 -12.84
CA LYS A 91 4.03 -2.54 -13.20
C LYS A 91 4.07 -2.19 -14.68
N ASP A 92 4.77 -1.12 -15.00
CA ASP A 92 5.00 -0.69 -16.38
C ASP A 92 6.30 0.13 -16.44
N LYS A 93 7.06 0.03 -17.53
CA LYS A 93 8.27 0.84 -17.74
C LYS A 93 7.98 2.35 -17.74
N ARG A 94 6.74 2.74 -18.03
CA ARG A 94 6.25 4.12 -18.02
C ARG A 94 5.84 4.59 -16.63
N LEU A 95 5.63 3.68 -15.68
CA LEU A 95 5.21 3.98 -14.32
C LEU A 95 6.42 4.41 -13.47
N VAL A 96 6.90 5.62 -13.73
CA VAL A 96 8.04 6.23 -13.04
C VAL A 96 7.53 7.16 -11.96
N THR A 97 7.94 6.94 -10.71
CA THR A 97 7.57 7.76 -9.55
C THR A 97 6.06 8.05 -9.45
N PRO A 98 5.21 7.01 -9.40
CA PRO A 98 3.76 7.17 -9.23
C PRO A 98 3.37 7.60 -7.82
#